data_AF-A0AAP5NDR5-F1
#
_entry.id   AF-A0AAP5NDR5-F1
#
_cell.length_a   1.000
_cell.length_b   1.000
_cell.length_c   1.000
_cell.angle_alpha   90.00
_cell.angle_beta   90.00
_cell.angle_gamma   90.00
#
_symmetry.space_group_name_H-M   'P 1'
#
loop_
_entity.id
_entity.type
_entity.pdbx_description
1 polymer ?
#
loop_
_entity_poly.entity_id
_entity_poly.type
_entity_poly.pdbx_seq_one_letter_code
_entity_poly.pdbx_strand_id
1 'polypeptide(L)'
;MKLTISLDILEEAFYYVSPMKPVSTVPLIYATFLAEKGQVAYTTENEAKFTRKIERTFKTAFHEIVQANQKYQEILDQDKLLSLQEHSTLQGQLINSVIDTIQKYPELQLIRVELTGSWPVYQTEAGHLDLSE
;
A
#
# COMPACT_ATOMS: atom_id res chain seq x y z
N MET A 1 11.62 -16.34 0.76
CA MET A 1 10.60 -16.06 1.79
C MET A 1 9.64 -15.04 1.22
N LYS A 2 8.36 -15.02 1.63
CA LYS A 2 7.42 -13.98 1.20
C LYS A 2 7.28 -12.96 2.32
N LEU A 3 7.37 -11.68 1.98
CA LEU A 3 7.17 -10.58 2.91
C LEU A 3 6.10 -9.66 2.35
N THR A 4 5.02 -9.47 3.09
CA THR A 4 3.92 -8.58 2.70
C THR A 4 4.01 -7.32 3.52
N ILE A 5 3.91 -6.18 2.85
CA ILE A 5 3.94 -4.85 3.44
C ILE A 5 2.64 -4.16 3.06
N SER A 6 1.96 -3.60 4.04
CA SER A 6 0.83 -2.71 3.81
C SER A 6 1.35 -1.29 3.63
N LEU A 7 0.90 -0.63 2.57
CA LEU A 7 1.24 0.75 2.25
C LEU A 7 0.04 1.60 2.57
N ASP A 8 0.25 2.57 3.46
CA ASP A 8 -0.70 3.61 3.78
C ASP A 8 -0.20 4.91 3.17
N ILE A 9 -0.76 5.25 2.01
CA ILE A 9 -0.37 6.45 1.27
C ILE A 9 -0.92 7.73 1.90
N LEU A 10 -1.96 7.66 2.72
CA LEU A 10 -2.51 8.83 3.42
C LEU A 10 -1.61 9.21 4.59
N GLU A 11 -1.28 8.22 5.44
CA GLU A 11 -0.43 8.40 6.62
C GLU A 11 1.06 8.46 6.27
N GLU A 12 1.42 8.34 4.98
CA GLU A 12 2.80 8.22 4.49
C GLU A 12 3.60 7.16 5.27
N ALA A 13 2.93 6.06 5.60
CA ALA A 13 3.44 5.01 6.48
C ALA A 13 3.31 3.63 5.82
N PHE A 14 4.09 2.67 6.32
CA PHE A 14 3.95 1.29 5.91
C PHE A 14 4.18 0.34 7.07
N TYR A 15 3.58 -0.84 7.00
CA TYR A 15 3.61 -1.83 8.07
C TYR A 15 3.89 -3.22 7.51
N TYR A 16 4.77 -3.97 8.19
CA TYR A 16 4.99 -5.38 7.84
C TYR A 16 3.79 -6.20 8.31
N VAL A 17 3.13 -6.89 7.37
CA VAL A 17 1.96 -7.69 7.67
C VAL A 17 2.40 -9.02 8.28
N SER A 18 1.93 -9.28 9.50
CA SER A 18 2.11 -10.57 10.16
C SER A 18 0.91 -11.47 9.87
N PRO A 19 1.10 -12.74 9.49
CA PRO A 19 0.02 -13.69 9.27
C PRO A 19 -0.78 -14.01 10.55
N MET A 20 -0.31 -13.60 11.73
CA MET A 20 -0.94 -13.90 13.01
C MET A 20 -1.70 -12.72 13.64
N LYS A 21 -1.63 -11.51 13.07
CA LYS A 21 -2.33 -10.32 13.61
C LYS A 21 -3.50 -9.92 12.70
N PRO A 22 -4.67 -9.54 13.25
CA PRO A 22 -5.78 -9.01 12.46
C PRO A 22 -5.38 -7.69 11.81
N VAL A 23 -5.75 -7.50 10.54
CA VAL A 23 -5.37 -6.31 9.77
C VAL A 23 -6.46 -5.25 9.84
N SER A 24 -6.05 -3.98 9.94
CA SER A 24 -6.91 -2.80 10.14
C SER A 24 -7.84 -2.51 8.94
N THR A 25 -8.90 -1.73 9.19
CA THR A 25 -10.05 -1.46 8.31
C THR A 25 -9.86 -0.36 7.26
N VAL A 26 -8.72 0.33 7.24
CA VAL A 26 -8.47 1.40 6.26
C VAL A 26 -7.84 0.78 5.02
N PRO A 27 -8.17 1.22 3.80
CA PRO A 27 -7.81 0.46 2.62
C PRO A 27 -6.29 0.50 2.42
N LEU A 28 -5.70 -0.69 2.36
CA LEU A 28 -4.26 -0.87 2.36
C LEU A 28 -3.88 -1.48 1.02
N ILE A 29 -2.91 -0.86 0.34
CA ILE A 29 -2.21 -1.53 -0.74
C ILE A 29 -1.29 -2.55 -0.08
N TYR A 30 -1.48 -3.83 -0.33
CA TYR A 30 -0.52 -4.85 0.08
C TYR A 30 0.45 -5.14 -1.06
N ALA A 31 1.71 -4.82 -0.84
CA ALA A 31 2.81 -5.22 -1.70
C ALA A 31 3.51 -6.45 -1.11
N THR A 32 3.49 -7.57 -1.83
CA THR A 32 4.17 -8.80 -1.43
C THR A 32 5.43 -9.00 -2.25
N PHE A 33 6.53 -9.25 -1.55
CA PHE A 33 7.86 -9.41 -2.11
C PHE A 33 8.36 -10.83 -1.90
N LEU A 34 9.09 -11.35 -2.89
CA LEU A 34 9.96 -12.50 -2.70
C LEU A 34 11.30 -11.99 -2.16
N ALA A 35 11.66 -12.43 -0.96
CA ALA A 35 12.89 -12.02 -0.28
C ALA A 35 13.79 -13.23 -0.02
N GLU A 36 15.08 -13.09 -0.30
CA GLU A 36 16.09 -14.08 0.06
C GLU A 36 16.32 -14.10 1.58
N LYS A 37 16.90 -15.19 2.10
CA LYS A 37 17.18 -15.32 3.55
C LYS A 37 18.06 -14.18 4.08
N GLY A 38 18.99 -13.67 3.28
CA GLY A 38 19.87 -12.54 3.64
C GLY A 38 19.19 -11.16 3.56
N GLN A 39 17.97 -11.10 3.03
CA GLN A 39 17.19 -9.86 2.91
C GLN A 39 16.13 -9.73 4.00
N VAL A 40 15.93 -10.77 4.82
CA VAL A 40 14.95 -10.80 5.91
C VAL A 40 15.66 -10.71 7.27
N ALA A 41 15.12 -9.88 8.15
CA ALA A 41 15.46 -9.80 9.56
C ALA A 41 14.19 -10.03 10.40
N TYR A 42 14.37 -10.10 11.72
CA TYR A 42 13.27 -10.27 12.67
C TYR A 42 13.29 -9.17 13.72
N THR A 43 12.11 -8.73 14.15
CA THR A 43 11.96 -7.87 15.34
C THR A 43 12.19 -8.67 16.62
N THR A 44 12.21 -7.99 17.77
CA THR A 44 12.24 -8.63 19.10
C THR A 44 11.00 -9.49 19.37
N GLU A 45 9.90 -9.21 18.67
CA GLU A 45 8.65 -9.98 18.72
C GLU A 45 8.62 -11.13 17.70
N ASN A 46 9.77 -11.43 17.06
CA ASN A 46 9.91 -12.46 16.03
C ASN A 46 9.06 -12.20 14.76
N GLU A 47 8.77 -10.93 14.46
CA GLU A 47 8.08 -10.56 13.23
C GLU A 47 9.08 -10.36 12.09
N ALA A 48 8.79 -10.96 10.93
CA ALA A 48 9.63 -10.84 9.75
C ALA A 48 9.58 -9.41 9.19
N LYS A 49 10.74 -8.86 8.85
CA LYS A 49 10.89 -7.58 8.17
C LYS A 49 12.07 -7.60 7.21
N PHE A 50 12.24 -6.56 6.40
CA PHE A 50 13.45 -6.43 5.61
C PHE A 50 14.68 -6.17 6.50
N THR A 51 15.85 -6.60 6.05
CA THR A 51 17.12 -6.14 6.63
C THR A 51 17.27 -4.64 6.40
N ARG A 52 18.05 -3.96 7.26
CA ARG A 52 18.23 -2.50 7.21
C ARG A 52 18.60 -1.95 5.83
N LYS A 53 19.41 -2.68 5.06
CA LYS A 53 19.80 -2.30 3.69
C LYS A 53 18.58 -2.27 2.76
N ILE A 54 17.82 -3.38 2.74
CA ILE A 54 16.65 -3.53 1.87
C ILE A 54 15.50 -2.63 2.31
N GLU A 55 15.30 -2.48 3.63
CA GLU A 55 14.31 -1.56 4.19
C GLU A 55 14.60 -0.10 3.77
N ARG A 56 15.88 0.31 3.69
CA ARG A 56 16.24 1.64 3.19
C ARG A 56 15.88 1.82 1.73
N THR A 57 16.17 0.84 0.87
CA THR A 57 15.74 0.88 -0.54
C THR A 57 14.23 1.00 -0.62
N PHE A 58 13.51 0.15 0.13
CA PHE A 58 12.06 0.16 0.13
C PHE A 58 11.49 1.51 0.61
N LYS A 59 12.07 2.13 1.64
CA LYS A 59 11.70 3.49 2.09
C LYS A 59 11.83 4.53 0.98
N THR A 60 12.91 4.48 0.21
CA THR A 60 13.09 5.38 -0.94
C THR A 60 12.01 5.15 -1.99
N ALA A 61 11.76 3.89 -2.36
CA ALA A 61 10.72 3.54 -3.32
C ALA A 61 9.32 3.96 -2.84
N PHE A 62 9.03 3.78 -1.56
CA PHE A 62 7.75 4.17 -0.96
C PHE A 62 7.58 5.70 -0.96
N HIS A 63 8.63 6.46 -0.65
CA HIS A 63 8.58 7.92 -0.75
C HIS A 63 8.30 8.38 -2.19
N GLU A 64 8.93 7.76 -3.19
CA GLU A 64 8.61 8.04 -4.60
C GLU A 64 7.15 7.74 -4.95
N ILE A 65 6.59 6.64 -4.44
CA ILE A 65 5.17 6.29 -4.63
C ILE A 65 4.28 7.37 -4.04
N VAL A 66 4.53 7.80 -2.80
CA VAL A 66 3.74 8.87 -2.15
C VAL A 66 3.78 10.14 -2.99
N GLN A 67 4.99 10.59 -3.38
CA GLN A 67 5.15 11.80 -4.18
C GLN A 67 4.46 11.72 -5.55
N ALA A 68 4.55 10.58 -6.24
CA ALA A 68 3.90 10.38 -7.53
C ALA A 68 2.35 10.40 -7.45
N ASN A 69 1.79 10.12 -6.28
CA ASN A 69 0.35 10.02 -6.06
C ASN A 69 -0.21 11.13 -5.15
N GLN A 70 0.55 12.20 -4.88
CA GLN A 70 0.17 13.29 -3.99
C GLN A 70 -1.20 13.91 -4.34
N LYS A 71 -1.49 14.11 -5.63
CA LYS A 71 -2.79 14.65 -6.06
C LYS A 71 -3.95 13.72 -5.68
N TYR A 72 -3.75 12.40 -5.78
CA TYR A 72 -4.77 11.45 -5.35
C TYR A 72 -4.90 11.50 -3.83
N GLN A 73 -3.79 11.48 -3.09
CA GLN A 73 -3.76 11.63 -1.63
C GLN A 73 -4.55 12.85 -1.14
N GLU A 74 -4.36 14.03 -1.75
CA GLU A 74 -5.10 15.26 -1.42
C GLU A 74 -6.62 15.13 -1.63
N ILE A 75 -7.05 14.42 -2.68
CA ILE A 75 -8.47 14.15 -2.92
C ILE A 75 -9.05 13.28 -1.80
N LEU A 76 -8.27 12.28 -1.36
CA LEU A 76 -8.68 11.36 -0.32
C LEU A 76 -8.70 12.01 1.06
N ASP A 77 -7.70 12.84 1.38
CA ASP A 77 -7.60 13.59 2.65
C ASP A 77 -8.76 14.60 2.82
N GLN A 78 -9.29 15.11 1.71
CA GLN A 78 -10.43 16.03 1.70
C GLN A 78 -11.80 15.32 1.69
N ASP A 79 -11.83 13.99 1.80
CA ASP A 79 -13.05 13.16 1.66
C ASP A 79 -13.87 13.52 0.42
N LYS A 80 -13.19 13.90 -0.67
CA LYS A 80 -13.88 14.35 -1.88
C LYS A 80 -14.57 13.17 -2.55
N LEU A 81 -15.88 13.28 -2.72
CA LEU A 81 -16.67 12.32 -3.48
C LEU A 81 -16.21 12.31 -4.94
N LEU A 82 -15.76 11.15 -5.41
CA LEU A 82 -15.48 10.90 -6.82
C LEU A 82 -16.54 9.96 -7.37
N SER A 83 -16.80 10.06 -8.67
CA SER A 83 -17.57 9.01 -9.35
C SER A 83 -16.83 7.67 -9.29
N LEU A 84 -17.58 6.56 -9.39
CA LEU A 84 -17.03 5.20 -9.46
C LEU A 84 -15.91 5.08 -10.52
N GLN A 85 -16.10 5.72 -11.68
CA GLN A 85 -15.15 5.68 -12.79
C GLN A 85 -13.85 6.45 -12.46
N GLU A 86 -13.97 7.64 -11.86
CA GLU A 86 -12.81 8.42 -11.40
C GLU A 86 -12.03 7.67 -10.32
N HIS A 87 -12.74 7.10 -9.32
CA HIS A 87 -12.13 6.27 -8.29
C HIS A 87 -11.37 5.09 -8.89
N SER A 88 -12.02 4.30 -9.75
CA SER A 88 -11.39 3.14 -10.39
C SER A 88 -10.15 3.53 -11.21
N THR A 89 -10.22 4.68 -11.90
CA THR A 89 -9.10 5.20 -12.71
C THR A 89 -7.91 5.57 -11.83
N LEU A 90 -8.14 6.30 -10.73
CA LEU A 90 -7.09 6.73 -9.81
C LEU A 90 -6.49 5.55 -9.04
N GLN A 91 -7.29 4.57 -8.65
CA GLN A 91 -6.80 3.33 -8.03
C GLN A 91 -5.94 2.51 -8.99
N GLY A 92 -6.35 2.39 -10.27
CA GLY A 92 -5.53 1.75 -11.29
C GLY A 92 -4.20 2.47 -11.50
N GLN A 93 -4.21 3.80 -11.52
CA GLN A 93 -3.00 4.62 -11.61
C GLN A 93 -2.07 4.42 -10.40
N LEU A 94 -2.63 4.35 -9.19
CA LEU A 94 -1.90 4.08 -7.96
C LEU A 94 -1.22 2.70 -7.99
N ILE A 95 -1.96 1.65 -8.39
CA ILE A 95 -1.39 0.30 -8.53
C ILE A 95 -0.24 0.29 -9.54
N ASN A 96 -0.43 0.90 -10.71
CA ASN A 96 0.62 1.00 -11.72
C ASN A 96 1.83 1.78 -11.20
N SER A 97 1.60 2.89 -10.50
CA SER A 97 2.66 3.69 -9.88
C SER A 97 3.49 2.89 -8.86
N VAL A 98 2.84 2.06 -8.03
CA VAL A 98 3.52 1.13 -7.11
C VAL A 98 4.38 0.14 -7.88
N ILE A 99 3.81 -0.51 -8.89
CA ILE A 99 4.53 -1.52 -9.70
C ILE A 99 5.74 -0.87 -10.40
N ASP A 100 5.52 0.21 -11.14
CA ASP A 100 6.54 0.89 -11.93
C ASP A 100 7.66 1.44 -11.05
N THR A 101 7.33 1.99 -9.88
CA THR A 101 8.32 2.52 -8.96
C THR A 101 9.17 1.40 -8.37
N ILE A 102 8.56 0.31 -7.91
CA ILE A 102 9.30 -0.81 -7.33
C ILE A 102 10.18 -1.50 -8.38
N GLN A 103 9.75 -1.58 -9.64
CA GLN A 103 10.56 -2.16 -10.72
C GLN A 103 11.89 -1.43 -10.98
N LYS A 104 12.02 -0.16 -10.57
CA LYS A 104 13.30 0.57 -10.60
C LYS A 104 14.34 0.00 -9.64
N TYR A 105 13.90 -0.78 -8.65
CA TYR A 105 14.70 -1.31 -7.55
C TYR A 105 14.83 -2.84 -7.66
N PRO A 106 15.85 -3.36 -8.37
CA PRO A 106 15.95 -4.79 -8.69
C PRO A 106 16.09 -5.69 -7.45
N GLU A 107 16.55 -5.16 -6.32
CA GLU A 107 16.61 -5.89 -5.05
C GLU A 107 15.23 -6.12 -4.38
N LEU A 108 14.18 -5.42 -4.84
CA LEU A 108 12.81 -5.55 -4.38
C LEU A 108 11.99 -6.39 -5.35
N GLN A 109 12.05 -7.71 -5.23
CA GLN A 109 11.33 -8.61 -6.11
C GLN A 109 9.83 -8.65 -5.76
N LEU A 110 9.05 -7.72 -6.32
CA LEU A 110 7.61 -7.67 -6.19
C LEU A 110 6.94 -8.86 -6.90
N ILE A 111 6.07 -9.57 -6.20
CA ILE A 111 5.34 -10.73 -6.75
C ILE A 111 3.82 -10.58 -6.70
N ARG A 112 3.30 -9.63 -5.91
CA ARG A 112 1.85 -9.35 -5.83
C ARG A 112 1.62 -7.93 -5.33
N VAL A 113 0.64 -7.26 -5.92
CA VAL A 113 0.03 -6.03 -5.38
C VAL A 113 -1.46 -6.30 -5.24
N GLU A 114 -2.01 -6.00 -4.07
CA GLU A 114 -3.43 -6.12 -3.80
C GLU A 114 -3.94 -4.79 -3.26
N LEU A 115 -5.00 -4.27 -3.85
CA LEU A 115 -5.75 -3.18 -3.25
C LEU A 115 -6.88 -3.80 -2.45
N THR A 116 -6.97 -3.48 -1.17
CA THR A 116 -7.99 -4.03 -0.26
C THR A 116 -8.66 -2.92 0.52
N GLY A 117 -9.91 -3.16 0.92
CA GLY A 117 -10.75 -2.18 1.59
C GLY A 117 -11.66 -1.44 0.61
N SER A 118 -12.84 -1.07 1.09
CA SER A 118 -13.76 -0.19 0.40
C SER A 118 -13.29 1.26 0.60
N TRP A 119 -12.46 1.79 -0.33
CA TRP A 119 -12.35 3.25 -0.49
C TRP A 119 -13.76 3.81 -0.86
N PRO A 120 -14.09 5.13 -0.77
CA PRO A 120 -15.42 5.77 -0.83
C PRO A 120 -16.34 5.49 -2.04
N VAL A 121 -15.98 4.51 -2.88
CA VAL A 121 -16.85 3.94 -3.91
C VAL A 121 -18.25 3.66 -3.39
N TYR A 122 -18.35 3.26 -2.12
CA TYR A 122 -19.59 3.02 -1.42
C TYR A 122 -19.77 4.00 -0.26
N GLN A 123 -19.46 5.29 -0.38
CA GLN A 123 -19.80 6.27 0.66
C GLN A 123 -20.85 7.26 0.16
N THR A 124 -21.91 7.42 0.95
CA THR A 124 -22.91 8.48 0.80
C THR A 124 -22.27 9.87 0.99
N GLU A 125 -22.97 10.94 0.59
CA GLU A 125 -22.54 12.34 0.84
C GLU A 125 -22.26 12.64 2.33
N ALA A 126 -22.83 11.85 3.24
CA ALA A 126 -22.62 11.94 4.68
C ALA A 126 -21.43 11.08 5.21
N GLY A 127 -20.67 10.42 4.32
CA GLY A 127 -19.54 9.56 4.68
C GLY A 127 -19.91 8.16 5.18
N HIS A 128 -21.20 7.77 5.14
CA HIS A 128 -21.65 6.42 5.51
C HIS A 128 -21.52 5.45 4.35
N LEU A 129 -21.28 4.16 4.65
CA LEU A 129 -21.29 3.09 3.66
C LEU A 129 -22.65 3.03 2.92
N ASP A 130 -22.66 3.35 1.63
CA ASP A 130 -23.78 3.18 0.72
C ASP A 130 -23.79 1.74 0.18
N LEU A 131 -24.67 0.92 0.75
CA LEU A 131 -24.86 -0.49 0.38
C LEU A 131 -26.08 -0.68 -0.55
N SER A 132 -26.54 0.39 -1.22
CA SER A 132 -27.78 0.36 -2.00
C SER A 132 -27.67 -0.27 -3.40
N GLU A 133 -26.52 -0.85 -3.74
CA GLU A 133 -26.31 -1.68 -4.95
C GLU A 133 -26.47 -3.19 -4.70
#